data_AF-A0A8C7CI45-F1
#
_entry.id   AF-A0A8C7CI45-F1
#
_cell.length_a   1.000
_cell.length_b   1.000
_cell.length_c   1.000
_cell.angle_alpha   90.00
_cell.angle_beta   90.00
_cell.angle_gamma   90.00
#
_symmetry.space_group_name_H-M   'P 1'
#
loop_
_entity.id
_entity.type
_entity.pdbx_description
1 polymer ?
#
loop_
_entity_poly.entity_id
_entity_poly.type
_entity_poly.pdbx_seq_one_letter_code
_entity_poly.pdbx_strand_id
1 'polypeptide(L)'
;MLRAVRMEEFVTEEDEPWYDQRDLEQDLHLAAELGKTLLERNKELEDSLQQMYINNEEQVQEIEYLSKQLEMLREMNEQHAKVYEQLDVTARELEITNEKLVIESKASQQKIDRLTGTMETLQAQVDTMTARVEELRTLEELRNHREERERRKTVHSFPCLKELCTAPKYEDGFLVANPGSVDLVSERERRPLDEENERLKGVVSSLRSAMVAERGRREGAERECTAVLQEFELMEQRLLGAEGCQLRVQELEAELQEMQQLRRSRVCLLDEGLEQTLLNNAPETDTPEEGPGKSCSDTALNAISACDASGRRQGSYAIHANGVRKRGMSILREVDEQYHALLEKYEELLGKCRRHEEGMCHAGVQTSRPVSRDPSMKDYSMATPGPSAMAAAPPTPPQTPSTPEALEGISRQVDQVDKRLGQNTPEYKALFKEIFSRLQKTKSEVNSTKGVPKGRKSPRVGSPKGRKSKDK
;
A
#
# COMPACT_ATOMS: atom_id res chain seq x y z
N MET A 1 -4.28 74.19 -110.48
CA MET A 1 -5.30 73.12 -110.47
C MET A 1 -5.26 72.44 -109.11
N LEU A 2 -6.41 72.38 -108.42
CA LEU A 2 -6.84 71.33 -107.46
C LEU A 2 -5.93 71.09 -106.23
N ARG A 3 -6.37 71.12 -104.97
CA ARG A 3 -7.70 70.89 -104.38
C ARG A 3 -7.65 71.46 -102.96
N ALA A 4 -8.54 72.38 -102.61
CA ALA A 4 -8.79 72.72 -101.21
C ALA A 4 -9.37 71.47 -100.54
N VAL A 5 -8.61 70.84 -99.65
CA VAL A 5 -9.11 69.80 -98.76
C VAL A 5 -10.01 70.51 -97.75
N ARG A 6 -11.32 70.38 -97.96
CA ARG A 6 -12.36 70.73 -97.00
C ARG A 6 -12.06 69.93 -95.73
N MET A 7 -11.61 70.61 -94.66
CA MET A 7 -11.69 70.04 -93.32
C MET A 7 -13.19 69.83 -93.06
N GLU A 8 -13.64 68.59 -93.13
CA GLU A 8 -14.93 68.21 -92.57
C GLU A 8 -14.87 68.57 -91.10
N GLU A 9 -15.76 69.48 -90.67
CA GLU A 9 -16.07 69.69 -89.26
C GLU A 9 -16.33 68.30 -88.67
N PHE A 10 -15.46 67.85 -87.76
CA PHE A 10 -15.84 66.80 -86.84
C PHE A 10 -17.02 67.36 -86.06
N VAL A 11 -18.23 67.01 -86.50
CA VAL A 11 -19.41 66.99 -85.66
C VAL A 11 -18.96 66.13 -84.49
N THR A 12 -18.66 66.75 -83.36
CA THR A 12 -18.84 66.07 -82.08
C THR A 12 -20.31 65.75 -82.08
N GLU A 13 -20.68 64.58 -82.60
CA GLU A 13 -21.96 63.97 -82.30
C GLU A 13 -22.00 64.04 -80.79
N GLU A 14 -22.82 64.95 -80.27
CA GLU A 14 -23.08 65.05 -78.85
C GLU A 14 -23.49 63.64 -78.46
N ASP A 15 -22.58 62.94 -77.76
CA ASP A 15 -22.74 61.54 -77.39
C ASP A 15 -24.17 61.37 -76.87
N GLU A 16 -24.99 60.60 -77.62
CA GLU A 16 -26.34 60.26 -77.21
C GLU A 16 -26.30 59.88 -75.73
N PRO A 17 -27.15 60.42 -74.85
CA PRO A 17 -27.16 60.04 -73.45
C PRO A 17 -27.57 58.56 -73.37
N TRP A 18 -26.60 57.64 -73.41
CA TRP A 18 -26.80 56.19 -73.40
C TRP A 18 -27.39 55.66 -72.08
N TYR A 19 -27.80 56.57 -71.19
CA TYR A 19 -28.54 56.32 -69.96
C TYR A 19 -29.55 57.46 -69.73
N ASP A 20 -30.81 57.10 -69.49
CA ASP A 20 -31.78 58.05 -68.93
C ASP A 20 -31.27 58.53 -67.57
N GLN A 21 -31.21 59.85 -67.36
CA GLN A 21 -30.72 60.50 -66.13
C GLN A 21 -31.31 59.86 -64.85
N ARG A 22 -32.57 59.44 -64.92
CA ARG A 22 -33.31 58.82 -63.80
C ARG A 22 -32.85 57.40 -63.49
N ASP A 23 -32.39 56.65 -64.47
CA ASP A 23 -31.91 55.28 -64.29
C ASP A 23 -30.52 55.29 -63.68
N LEU A 24 -29.67 56.23 -64.10
CA LEU A 24 -28.38 56.48 -63.45
C LEU A 24 -28.56 56.91 -61.98
N GLU A 25 -29.54 57.76 -61.68
CA GLU A 25 -29.87 58.15 -60.30
C GLU A 25 -30.33 56.96 -59.45
N GLN A 26 -31.16 56.07 -60.00
CA GLN A 26 -31.62 54.85 -59.33
C GLN A 26 -30.47 53.87 -59.06
N ASP A 27 -29.61 53.61 -60.05
CA ASP A 27 -28.45 52.73 -59.89
C ASP A 27 -27.46 53.29 -58.86
N LEU A 28 -27.26 54.61 -58.84
CA LEU A 28 -26.42 55.27 -57.83
C LEU A 28 -27.03 55.13 -56.43
N HIS A 29 -28.35 55.28 -56.29
CA HIS A 29 -29.05 55.04 -55.02
C HIS A 29 -28.90 53.59 -54.56
N LEU A 30 -29.08 52.61 -55.46
CA LEU A 30 -28.92 51.20 -55.15
C LEU A 30 -27.48 50.86 -54.75
N ALA A 31 -26.49 51.40 -55.46
CA ALA A 31 -25.07 51.23 -55.12
C ALA A 31 -24.75 51.84 -53.74
N ALA A 32 -25.34 52.99 -53.40
CA ALA A 32 -25.19 53.61 -52.10
C ALA A 32 -25.85 52.79 -50.98
N GLU A 33 -27.04 52.22 -51.23
CA GLU A 33 -27.72 51.32 -50.28
C GLU A 33 -26.92 50.05 -50.03
N LEU A 34 -26.40 49.40 -51.08
CA LEU A 34 -25.52 48.24 -50.95
C LEU A 34 -24.22 48.58 -50.24
N GLY A 35 -23.60 49.72 -50.57
CA GLY A 35 -22.41 50.21 -49.89
C GLY A 35 -22.65 50.43 -48.40
N LYS A 36 -23.81 51.00 -48.04
CA LYS A 36 -24.23 51.17 -46.65
C LYS A 36 -24.40 49.84 -45.94
N THR A 37 -25.10 48.87 -46.53
CA THR A 37 -25.27 47.53 -45.94
C THR A 37 -23.94 46.79 -45.79
N LEU A 38 -23.03 46.91 -46.75
CA LEU A 38 -21.69 46.30 -46.65
C LEU A 38 -20.86 46.94 -45.53
N LEU A 39 -20.92 48.27 -45.38
CA LEU A 39 -20.26 48.97 -44.28
C LEU A 39 -20.85 48.60 -42.92
N GLU A 40 -22.18 48.50 -42.82
CA GLU A 40 -22.86 48.03 -41.60
C GLU A 40 -22.44 46.60 -41.24
N ARG A 41 -22.42 45.69 -42.22
CA ARG A 41 -21.97 44.31 -42.01
C ARG A 41 -20.49 44.22 -41.64
N ASN A 42 -19.62 45.02 -42.26
CA ASN A 42 -18.21 45.08 -41.88
C ASN A 42 -18.05 45.58 -40.44
N LYS A 43 -18.80 46.61 -40.05
CA LYS A 43 -18.79 47.11 -38.67
C LYS A 43 -19.27 46.06 -37.67
N GLU A 44 -20.34 45.33 -37.97
CA GLU A 44 -20.81 44.21 -37.12
C GLU A 44 -19.75 43.11 -36.97
N LEU A 45 -19.01 42.81 -38.05
CA LEU A 45 -17.91 41.84 -38.01
C LEU A 45 -16.73 42.36 -37.18
N GLU A 46 -16.38 43.64 -37.31
CA GLU A 46 -15.36 44.29 -36.49
C GLU A 46 -15.74 44.28 -35.00
N ASP A 47 -16.98 44.64 -34.67
CA ASP A 47 -17.51 44.61 -33.31
C ASP A 47 -17.51 43.18 -32.74
N SER A 48 -17.93 42.18 -33.54
CA SER A 48 -17.90 40.77 -33.14
C SER A 48 -16.46 40.27 -32.91
N LEU A 49 -15.50 40.71 -33.72
CA LEU A 49 -14.10 40.35 -33.57
C LEU A 49 -13.50 40.98 -32.32
N GLN A 50 -13.78 42.26 -32.06
CA GLN A 50 -13.36 42.94 -30.83
C GLN A 50 -13.93 42.26 -29.58
N GLN A 51 -15.21 41.87 -29.62
CA GLN A 51 -15.83 41.12 -28.51
C GLN A 51 -15.15 39.76 -28.29
N MET A 52 -14.74 39.08 -29.36
CA MET A 52 -13.99 37.83 -29.28
C MET A 52 -12.60 38.06 -28.65
N TYR A 53 -11.89 39.13 -29.03
CA TYR A 53 -10.62 39.50 -28.39
C TYR A 53 -10.76 39.75 -26.89
N ILE A 54 -11.77 40.51 -26.47
CA ILE A 54 -12.02 40.79 -25.05
C ILE A 54 -12.30 39.49 -24.28
N ASN A 55 -13.17 38.62 -24.81
CA ASN A 55 -13.47 37.33 -24.19
C ASN A 55 -12.21 36.43 -24.12
N ASN A 56 -11.37 36.45 -25.16
CA ASN A 56 -10.11 35.71 -25.14
C ASN A 56 -9.15 36.22 -24.06
N GLU A 57 -9.04 37.55 -23.89
CA GLU A 57 -8.24 38.14 -22.81
C GLU A 57 -8.76 37.75 -21.41
N GLU A 58 -10.09 37.76 -21.21
CA GLU A 58 -10.72 37.31 -19.96
C GLU A 58 -10.42 35.82 -19.68
N GLN A 59 -10.53 34.97 -20.69
CA GLN A 59 -10.20 33.55 -20.59
C GLN A 59 -8.73 33.32 -20.22
N VAL A 60 -7.81 34.08 -20.81
CA VAL A 60 -6.38 34.01 -20.46
C VAL A 60 -6.17 34.39 -19.00
N GLN A 61 -6.82 35.45 -18.52
CA GLN A 61 -6.74 35.85 -17.11
C GLN A 61 -7.31 34.79 -16.15
N GLU A 62 -8.40 34.14 -16.54
CA GLU A 62 -8.97 33.02 -15.77
C GLU A 62 -8.02 31.83 -15.71
N ILE A 63 -7.43 31.44 -16.85
CA ILE A 63 -6.43 30.36 -16.93
C ILE A 63 -5.23 30.69 -16.04
N GLU A 64 -4.74 31.93 -16.05
CA GLU A 64 -3.64 32.36 -15.18
C GLU A 64 -4.01 32.27 -13.69
N TYR A 65 -5.22 32.69 -13.33
CA TYR A 65 -5.70 32.62 -11.95
C TYR A 65 -5.79 31.17 -11.46
N LEU A 66 -6.41 30.29 -12.25
CA LEU A 66 -6.49 28.87 -11.95
C LEU A 66 -5.10 28.22 -11.89
N SER A 67 -4.19 28.62 -12.76
CA SER A 67 -2.79 28.15 -12.74
C SER A 67 -2.08 28.54 -11.45
N LYS A 68 -2.26 29.78 -10.97
CA LYS A 68 -1.72 30.24 -9.68
C LYS A 68 -2.32 29.46 -8.50
N GLN A 69 -3.62 29.16 -8.54
CA GLN A 69 -4.25 28.31 -7.52
C GLN A 69 -3.67 26.89 -7.53
N LEU A 70 -3.46 26.30 -8.70
CA LEU A 70 -2.84 24.97 -8.82
C LEU A 70 -1.40 24.97 -8.31
N GLU A 71 -0.63 26.03 -8.57
CA GLU A 71 0.74 26.13 -8.08
C GLU A 71 0.80 26.22 -6.55
N MET A 72 -0.08 27.04 -5.95
CA MET A 72 -0.21 27.08 -4.49
C MET A 72 -0.60 25.72 -3.89
N LEU A 73 -1.50 24.98 -4.55
CA LEU A 73 -1.86 23.62 -4.12
C LEU A 73 -0.69 22.64 -4.24
N ARG A 74 0.16 22.78 -5.26
CA ARG A 74 1.39 21.99 -5.41
C ARG A 74 2.38 22.31 -4.29
N GLU A 75 2.63 23.59 -4.02
CA GLU A 75 3.51 24.03 -2.93
C GLU A 75 3.03 23.51 -1.57
N MET A 76 1.73 23.61 -1.29
CA MET A 76 1.14 23.07 -0.06
C MET A 76 1.32 21.55 0.02
N ASN A 77 1.10 20.83 -1.08
CA ASN A 77 1.28 19.38 -1.11
C ASN A 77 2.76 18.98 -0.90
N GLU A 78 3.70 19.75 -1.45
CA GLU A 78 5.14 19.57 -1.20
C GLU A 78 5.49 19.83 0.27
N GLN A 79 4.91 20.86 0.88
CA GLN A 79 5.05 21.12 2.32
C GLN A 79 4.49 19.97 3.16
N HIS A 80 3.32 19.43 2.79
CA HIS A 80 2.75 18.25 3.45
C HIS A 80 3.68 17.04 3.34
N ALA A 81 4.25 16.77 2.15
CA ALA A 81 5.23 15.70 1.96
C ALA A 81 6.44 15.85 2.90
N LYS A 82 7.02 17.06 3.00
CA LYS A 82 8.12 17.36 3.92
C LYS A 82 7.75 17.12 5.39
N VAL A 83 6.56 17.51 5.80
CA VAL A 83 6.07 17.27 7.18
C VAL A 83 5.89 15.76 7.44
N TYR A 84 5.36 15.01 6.47
CA TYR A 84 5.24 13.55 6.60
C TYR A 84 6.59 12.87 6.69
N GLU A 85 7.57 13.26 5.87
CA GLU A 85 8.95 12.77 5.96
C GLU A 85 9.57 13.07 7.33
N GLN A 86 9.42 14.30 7.82
CA GLN A 86 9.93 14.67 9.14
C GLN A 86 9.28 13.85 10.26
N LEU A 87 7.95 13.67 10.21
CA LEU A 87 7.22 12.85 11.18
C LEU A 87 7.73 11.40 11.17
N ASP A 88 7.94 10.84 9.98
CA ASP A 88 8.42 9.48 9.78
C ASP A 88 9.86 9.30 10.31
N VAL A 89 10.75 10.27 10.12
CA VAL A 89 12.07 10.29 10.75
C VAL A 89 11.96 10.31 12.28
N THR A 90 11.15 11.22 12.85
CA THR A 90 11.00 11.31 14.32
C THR A 90 10.37 10.06 14.92
N ALA A 91 9.41 9.43 14.23
CA ALA A 91 8.79 8.19 14.68
C ALA A 91 9.83 7.06 14.78
N ARG A 92 10.68 6.90 13.75
CA ARG A 92 11.77 5.92 13.77
C ARG A 92 12.80 6.21 14.87
N GLU A 93 13.18 7.47 15.08
CA GLU A 93 14.07 7.85 16.17
C GLU A 93 13.49 7.50 17.55
N LEU A 94 12.19 7.71 17.74
CA LEU A 94 11.47 7.34 18.96
C LEU A 94 11.40 5.82 19.13
N GLU A 95 11.15 5.05 18.07
CA GLU A 95 11.19 3.58 18.11
C GLU A 95 12.57 3.06 18.52
N ILE A 96 13.63 3.56 17.89
CA ILE A 96 15.01 3.18 18.20
C ILE A 96 15.38 3.52 19.65
N THR A 97 15.00 4.71 20.13
CA THR A 97 15.27 5.11 21.52
C THR A 97 14.47 4.28 22.52
N ASN A 98 13.22 3.94 22.20
CA ASN A 98 12.40 3.06 23.02
C ASN A 98 13.00 1.65 23.12
N GLU A 99 13.39 1.05 21.99
CA GLU A 99 14.05 -0.27 21.98
C GLU A 99 15.32 -0.28 22.83
N LYS A 100 16.16 0.76 22.70
CA LYS A 100 17.36 0.92 23.53
C LYS A 100 17.03 0.97 25.01
N LEU A 101 16.03 1.78 25.41
CA LEU A 101 15.59 1.88 26.81
C LEU A 101 15.03 0.55 27.33
N VAL A 102 14.30 -0.20 26.50
CA VAL A 102 13.80 -1.53 26.86
C VAL A 102 14.96 -2.51 27.08
N ILE A 103 15.99 -2.49 26.23
CA ILE A 103 17.18 -3.33 26.40
C ILE A 103 17.93 -2.95 27.68
N GLU A 104 18.12 -1.66 27.95
CA GLU A 104 18.77 -1.17 29.17
C GLU A 104 17.96 -1.51 30.43
N SER A 105 16.63 -1.36 30.38
CA SER A 105 15.72 -1.77 31.44
C SER A 105 15.80 -3.27 31.73
N LYS A 106 15.86 -4.11 30.69
CA LYS A 106 16.07 -5.56 30.86
C LYS A 106 17.43 -5.86 31.49
N ALA A 107 18.49 -5.16 31.08
CA ALA A 107 19.82 -5.34 31.63
C ALA A 107 19.90 -4.93 33.12
N SER A 108 19.27 -3.82 33.50
CA SER A 108 19.19 -3.39 34.90
C SER A 108 18.33 -4.33 35.73
N GLN A 109 17.20 -4.82 35.21
CA GLN A 109 16.38 -5.84 35.87
C GLN A 109 17.20 -7.11 36.15
N GLN A 110 17.93 -7.63 35.17
CA GLN A 110 18.80 -8.80 35.38
C GLN A 110 19.87 -8.54 36.44
N LYS A 111 20.37 -7.30 36.57
CA LYS A 111 21.33 -6.94 37.62
C LYS A 111 20.65 -6.93 39.00
N ILE A 112 19.43 -6.40 39.08
CA ILE A 112 18.62 -6.45 40.31
C ILE A 112 18.38 -7.90 40.70
N ASP A 113 17.93 -8.76 39.79
CA ASP A 113 17.64 -10.17 40.07
C ASP A 113 18.88 -10.92 40.59
N ARG A 114 20.06 -10.66 40.01
CA ARG A 114 21.33 -11.22 40.50
C ARG A 114 21.64 -10.75 41.92
N LEU A 115 21.50 -9.46 42.21
CA LEU A 115 21.76 -8.90 43.54
C LEU A 115 20.74 -9.41 44.57
N THR A 116 19.45 -9.47 44.21
CA THR A 116 18.39 -10.04 45.04
C THR A 116 18.70 -11.50 45.37
N GLY A 117 19.11 -12.31 44.38
CA GLY A 117 19.55 -13.69 44.63
C GLY A 117 20.72 -13.78 45.61
N THR A 118 21.73 -12.91 45.50
CA THR A 118 22.82 -12.87 46.49
C THR A 118 22.33 -12.46 47.88
N MET A 119 21.42 -11.49 47.98
CA MET A 119 20.83 -11.05 49.24
C MET A 119 20.04 -12.19 49.91
N GLU A 120 19.24 -12.94 49.16
CA GLU A 120 18.49 -14.10 49.67
C GLU A 120 19.42 -15.19 50.19
N THR A 121 20.52 -15.49 49.48
CA THR A 121 21.51 -16.47 49.96
C THR A 121 22.20 -16.03 51.25
N LEU A 122 22.52 -14.74 51.38
CA LEU A 122 23.10 -14.18 52.60
C LEU A 122 22.08 -14.18 53.74
N GLN A 123 20.82 -13.82 53.47
CA GLN A 123 19.74 -13.85 54.45
C GLN A 123 19.55 -15.28 54.99
N ALA A 124 19.52 -16.29 54.12
CA ALA A 124 19.43 -17.69 54.53
C ALA A 124 20.61 -18.12 55.42
N GLN A 125 21.82 -17.61 55.15
CA GLN A 125 22.98 -17.84 56.02
C GLN A 125 22.82 -17.18 57.39
N VAL A 126 22.34 -15.93 57.43
CA VAL A 126 22.05 -15.21 58.68
C VAL A 126 20.96 -15.92 59.48
N ASP A 127 19.89 -16.39 58.85
CA ASP A 127 18.81 -17.12 59.51
C ASP A 127 19.34 -18.45 60.08
N THR A 128 20.20 -19.16 59.33
CA THR A 128 20.85 -20.39 59.79
C THR A 128 21.77 -20.13 60.99
N MET A 129 22.57 -19.06 60.95
CA MET A 129 23.41 -18.67 62.08
C MET A 129 22.57 -18.28 63.30
N THR A 130 21.48 -17.55 63.08
CA THR A 130 20.56 -17.12 64.15
C THR A 130 19.89 -18.32 64.81
N ALA A 131 19.41 -19.29 64.03
CA ALA A 131 18.85 -20.53 64.55
C ALA A 131 19.86 -21.31 65.41
N ARG A 132 21.12 -21.46 64.95
CA ARG A 132 22.18 -22.10 65.74
C ARG A 132 22.47 -21.36 67.05
N VAL A 133 22.45 -20.02 67.03
CA VAL A 133 22.64 -19.21 68.25
C VAL A 133 21.46 -19.40 69.22
N GLU A 134 20.23 -19.45 68.72
CA GLU A 134 19.05 -19.73 69.53
C GLU A 134 19.07 -21.14 70.13
N GLU A 135 19.45 -22.15 69.36
CA GLU A 135 19.69 -23.51 69.85
C GLU A 135 20.71 -23.53 71.00
N LEU A 136 21.85 -22.87 70.83
CA LEU A 136 22.85 -22.76 71.90
C LEU A 136 22.32 -22.02 73.13
N ARG A 137 21.53 -20.95 72.94
CA ARG A 137 20.88 -20.23 74.06
C ARG A 137 19.91 -21.15 74.82
N THR A 138 19.07 -21.91 74.13
CA THR A 138 18.14 -22.85 74.80
C THR A 138 18.88 -23.96 75.56
N LEU A 139 19.99 -24.47 75.02
CA LEU A 139 20.85 -25.43 75.72
C LEU A 139 21.50 -24.83 76.97
N GLU A 140 21.94 -23.57 76.89
CA GLU A 140 22.49 -22.82 78.02
C GLU A 140 21.43 -22.58 79.10
N GLU A 141 20.22 -22.20 78.72
CA GLU A 141 19.08 -22.07 79.64
C GLU A 141 18.75 -23.38 80.35
N LEU A 142 18.75 -24.51 79.63
CA LEU A 142 18.56 -25.83 80.22
C LEU A 142 19.68 -26.20 81.19
N ARG A 143 20.93 -25.85 80.88
CA ARG A 143 22.07 -26.02 81.81
C ARG A 143 21.88 -25.18 83.07
N ASN A 144 21.52 -23.91 82.93
CA ASN A 144 21.24 -23.02 84.06
C ASN A 144 20.09 -23.54 84.93
N HIS A 145 19.01 -24.05 84.33
CA HIS A 145 17.90 -24.65 85.07
C HIS A 145 18.32 -25.91 85.83
N ARG A 146 19.20 -26.74 85.25
CA ARG A 146 19.78 -27.90 85.94
C ARG A 146 20.68 -27.45 87.09
N GLU A 147 21.58 -26.51 86.84
CA GLU A 147 22.47 -25.94 87.86
C GLU A 147 21.68 -25.28 88.99
N GLU A 148 20.57 -24.61 88.71
CA GLU A 148 19.75 -23.97 89.73
C GLU A 148 18.93 -24.98 90.53
N ARG A 149 18.45 -26.07 89.89
CA ARG A 149 17.86 -27.21 90.60
C ARG A 149 18.89 -27.94 91.46
N GLU A 150 20.13 -28.05 91.00
CA GLU A 150 21.25 -28.61 91.77
C GLU A 150 21.64 -27.68 92.92
N ARG A 151 21.76 -26.37 92.68
CA ARG A 151 22.00 -25.36 93.72
C ARG A 151 20.94 -25.43 94.80
N ARG A 152 19.66 -25.55 94.44
CA ARG A 152 18.53 -25.73 95.38
C ARG A 152 18.66 -27.01 96.21
N LYS A 153 19.32 -28.06 95.71
CA LYS A 153 19.66 -29.28 96.47
C LYS A 153 20.92 -29.11 97.32
N THR A 154 21.87 -28.30 96.89
CA THR A 154 23.12 -28.01 97.61
C THR A 154 23.03 -26.79 98.53
N VAL A 155 21.87 -26.14 98.71
CA VAL A 155 21.70 -25.09 99.74
C VAL A 155 22.00 -25.61 101.16
N HIS A 156 22.00 -26.93 101.36
CA HIS A 156 22.48 -27.57 102.60
C HIS A 156 23.95 -28.05 102.60
N SER A 157 24.77 -27.72 101.60
CA SER A 157 26.21 -27.98 101.66
C SER A 157 27.04 -26.77 101.19
N PHE A 158 28.01 -26.40 102.02
CA PHE A 158 28.90 -25.22 101.94
C PHE A 158 29.39 -24.81 100.54
N PRO A 159 29.48 -23.49 100.25
CA PRO A 159 30.12 -22.99 99.04
C PRO A 159 31.65 -22.98 99.20
N CYS A 160 32.33 -23.92 98.54
CA CYS A 160 33.78 -23.93 98.40
C CYS A 160 34.10 -24.36 96.96
N LEU A 161 35.08 -23.68 96.34
CA LEU A 161 35.64 -23.95 95.01
C LEU A 161 34.88 -23.33 93.82
N LYS A 162 34.98 -22.00 93.67
CA LYS A 162 34.72 -21.30 92.40
C LYS A 162 35.98 -20.69 91.77
N GLU A 163 37.18 -21.19 92.11
CA GLU A 163 38.46 -20.64 91.62
C GLU A 163 39.47 -21.66 91.07
N LEU A 164 39.07 -22.90 90.72
CA LEU A 164 40.02 -23.90 90.22
C LEU A 164 39.81 -24.40 88.78
N CYS A 165 39.03 -23.71 87.95
CA CYS A 165 38.83 -24.13 86.55
C CYS A 165 39.17 -23.06 85.49
N THR A 166 40.11 -22.17 85.77
CA THR A 166 40.72 -21.33 84.73
C THR A 166 42.21 -21.58 84.67
N ALA A 167 42.59 -22.80 84.26
CA ALA A 167 43.96 -23.09 83.87
C ALA A 167 44.29 -22.36 82.56
N PRO A 168 45.35 -21.53 82.50
CA PRO A 168 45.91 -21.09 81.23
C PRO A 168 46.57 -22.31 80.58
N LYS A 169 46.10 -22.72 79.40
CA LYS A 169 46.83 -23.71 78.60
C LYS A 169 48.11 -23.06 78.08
N TYR A 170 49.23 -23.51 78.64
CA TYR A 170 50.54 -23.45 78.03
C TYR A 170 50.52 -24.38 76.80
N GLU A 171 50.74 -23.84 75.62
CA GLU A 171 51.20 -24.59 74.44
C GLU A 171 52.27 -23.71 73.78
N ASP A 172 53.44 -23.68 74.40
CA ASP A 172 54.66 -23.21 73.76
C ASP A 172 55.11 -24.33 72.83
N GLY A 173 54.96 -24.10 71.52
CA GLY A 173 55.25 -25.05 70.45
C GLY A 173 56.74 -25.29 70.31
N PHE A 174 57.34 -26.04 71.25
CA PHE A 174 58.69 -26.56 71.10
C PHE A 174 58.67 -27.79 70.18
N LEU A 175 58.70 -27.52 68.86
CA LEU A 175 59.01 -28.52 67.84
C LEU A 175 60.47 -28.96 68.01
N VAL A 176 60.71 -30.00 68.82
CA VAL A 176 61.91 -30.83 68.66
C VAL A 176 61.77 -31.49 67.29
N ALA A 177 62.44 -30.91 66.30
CA ALA A 177 62.59 -31.51 64.98
C ALA A 177 63.28 -32.87 65.15
N ASN A 178 62.47 -33.93 65.12
CA ASN A 178 62.95 -35.29 64.95
C ASN A 178 63.36 -35.43 63.47
N PRO A 179 64.61 -35.83 63.13
CA PRO A 179 65.10 -35.83 61.75
C PRO A 179 64.40 -36.82 60.78
N GLY A 180 63.31 -37.46 61.20
CA GLY A 180 62.42 -38.27 60.35
C GLY A 180 61.05 -37.63 60.05
N SER A 181 60.73 -36.42 60.54
CA SER A 181 59.39 -35.81 60.36
C SER A 181 59.29 -34.82 59.19
N VAL A 182 60.38 -34.59 58.45
CA VAL A 182 60.40 -33.65 57.32
C VAL A 182 59.58 -34.17 56.13
N ASP A 183 59.52 -35.49 55.93
CA ASP A 183 58.73 -36.11 54.85
C ASP A 183 57.21 -36.05 55.11
N LEU A 184 56.77 -36.20 56.36
CA LEU A 184 55.33 -36.22 56.67
C LEU A 184 54.69 -34.82 56.67
N VAL A 185 55.45 -33.77 57.01
CA VAL A 185 54.98 -32.38 56.90
C VAL A 185 54.96 -31.94 55.43
N SER A 186 55.98 -32.32 54.65
CA SER A 186 56.05 -32.04 53.21
C SER A 186 54.97 -32.76 52.40
N GLU A 187 54.59 -34.00 52.77
CA GLU A 187 53.45 -34.69 52.17
C GLU A 187 52.10 -34.05 52.54
N ARG A 188 51.95 -33.59 53.78
CA ARG A 188 50.70 -32.97 54.24
C ARG A 188 50.45 -31.61 53.60
N GLU A 189 51.49 -30.86 53.27
CA GLU A 189 51.42 -29.60 52.52
C GLU A 189 51.33 -29.84 50.99
N ARG A 190 51.90 -30.93 50.45
CA ARG A 190 51.78 -31.29 49.01
C ARG A 190 50.38 -31.72 48.59
N ARG A 191 49.70 -32.56 49.38
CA ARG A 191 48.37 -33.10 49.05
C ARG A 191 47.30 -32.04 48.68
N PRO A 192 47.11 -30.94 49.44
CA PRO A 192 46.14 -29.91 49.07
C PRO A 192 46.54 -29.13 47.81
N LEU A 193 47.84 -28.92 47.58
CA LEU A 193 48.34 -28.29 46.35
C LEU A 193 48.13 -29.20 45.13
N ASP A 194 48.30 -30.51 45.28
CA ASP A 194 48.06 -31.49 44.21
C ASP A 194 46.56 -31.57 43.85
N GLU A 195 45.68 -31.54 44.85
CA GLU A 195 44.22 -31.47 44.64
C GLU A 195 43.79 -30.16 43.95
N GLU A 196 44.38 -29.04 44.34
CA GLU A 196 44.15 -27.75 43.68
C GLU A 196 44.68 -27.75 42.24
N ASN A 197 45.85 -28.35 41.99
CA ASN A 197 46.43 -28.48 40.66
C ASN A 197 45.56 -29.36 39.75
N GLU A 198 45.02 -30.48 40.25
CA GLU A 198 44.04 -31.29 39.50
C GLU A 198 42.73 -30.53 39.24
N ARG A 199 42.24 -29.76 40.19
CA ARG A 199 41.09 -28.86 39.98
C ARG A 199 41.37 -27.81 38.91
N LEU A 200 42.54 -27.17 38.96
CA LEU A 200 42.97 -26.18 37.96
C LEU A 200 43.14 -26.81 36.58
N LYS A 201 43.71 -28.02 36.48
CA LYS A 201 43.78 -28.78 35.22
C LYS A 201 42.38 -29.10 34.67
N GLY A 202 41.44 -29.44 35.54
CA GLY A 202 40.04 -29.65 35.20
C GLY A 202 39.37 -28.38 34.65
N VAL A 203 39.57 -27.24 35.32
CA VAL A 203 39.07 -25.93 34.87
C VAL A 203 39.70 -25.52 33.54
N VAL A 204 41.01 -25.69 33.37
CA VAL A 204 41.72 -25.40 32.12
C VAL A 204 41.20 -26.28 30.98
N SER A 205 40.95 -27.57 31.24
CA SER A 205 40.40 -28.49 30.23
C SER A 205 38.97 -28.11 29.85
N SER A 206 38.13 -27.74 30.82
CA SER A 206 36.78 -27.23 30.61
C SER A 206 36.79 -25.94 29.79
N LEU A 207 37.63 -24.96 30.17
CA LEU A 207 37.77 -23.69 29.45
C LEU A 207 38.27 -23.89 28.01
N ARG A 208 39.22 -24.81 27.79
CA ARG A 208 39.69 -25.18 26.45
C ARG A 208 38.54 -25.76 25.60
N SER A 209 37.71 -26.63 26.18
CA SER A 209 36.56 -27.20 25.47
C SER A 209 35.49 -26.14 25.15
N ALA A 210 35.25 -25.20 26.07
CA ALA A 210 34.34 -24.07 25.89
C ALA A 210 34.84 -23.12 24.79
N MET A 211 36.14 -22.83 24.75
CA MET A 211 36.76 -22.00 23.70
C MET A 211 36.65 -22.64 22.31
N VAL A 212 36.79 -23.96 22.20
CA VAL A 212 36.59 -24.69 20.93
C VAL A 212 35.11 -24.64 20.51
N ALA A 213 34.18 -24.82 21.44
CA ALA A 213 32.75 -24.73 21.16
C ALA A 213 32.32 -23.31 20.74
N GLU A 214 32.84 -22.27 21.40
CA GLU A 214 32.64 -20.86 21.02
C GLU A 214 33.22 -20.57 19.64
N ARG A 215 34.42 -21.08 19.33
CA ARG A 215 35.01 -20.95 17.98
C ARG A 215 34.12 -21.60 16.92
N GLY A 216 33.63 -22.82 17.18
CA GLY A 216 32.70 -23.50 16.26
C GLY A 216 31.40 -22.73 16.05
N ARG A 217 30.82 -22.16 17.11
CA ARG A 217 29.63 -21.31 17.01
C ARG A 217 29.90 -20.02 16.21
N ARG A 218 31.05 -19.38 16.45
CA ARG A 218 31.45 -18.17 15.71
C ARG A 218 31.62 -18.47 14.22
N GLU A 219 32.32 -19.55 13.87
CA GLU A 219 32.49 -19.95 12.47
C GLU A 219 31.16 -20.37 11.83
N GLY A 220 30.25 -21.00 12.59
CA GLY A 220 28.90 -21.31 12.13
C GLY A 220 28.12 -20.04 11.77
N ALA A 221 28.09 -19.08 12.69
CA ALA A 221 27.45 -17.78 12.47
C ALA A 221 28.09 -17.01 11.32
N GLU A 222 29.42 -17.05 11.16
CA GLU A 222 30.11 -16.40 10.04
C GLU A 222 29.69 -17.01 8.69
N ARG A 223 29.56 -18.33 8.60
CA ARG A 223 29.05 -19.00 7.39
C ARG A 223 27.61 -18.61 7.08
N GLU A 224 26.76 -18.54 8.09
CA GLU A 224 25.37 -18.07 7.94
C GLU A 224 25.32 -16.62 7.46
N CYS A 225 26.14 -15.72 8.02
CA CYS A 225 26.27 -14.34 7.55
C CYS A 225 26.72 -14.28 6.09
N THR A 226 27.71 -15.09 5.69
CA THR A 226 28.16 -15.12 4.29
C THR A 226 27.08 -15.66 3.34
N ALA A 227 26.29 -16.65 3.75
CA ALA A 227 25.21 -17.19 2.94
C ALA A 227 24.09 -16.14 2.74
N VAL A 228 23.71 -15.45 3.82
CA VAL A 228 22.72 -14.37 3.77
C VAL A 228 23.18 -13.22 2.88
N LEU A 229 24.46 -12.83 2.94
CA LEU A 229 25.01 -11.80 2.04
C LEU A 229 24.92 -12.21 0.57
N GLN A 230 25.21 -13.47 0.23
CA GLN A 230 25.06 -13.99 -1.15
C GLN A 230 23.60 -13.97 -1.62
N GLU A 231 22.65 -14.28 -0.73
CA GLU A 231 21.22 -14.18 -1.03
C GLU A 231 20.81 -12.72 -1.27
N PHE A 232 21.32 -11.77 -0.48
CA PHE A 232 21.09 -10.34 -0.71
C PHE A 232 21.63 -9.88 -2.06
N GLU A 233 22.87 -10.23 -2.41
CA GLU A 233 23.47 -9.90 -3.71
C GLU A 233 22.63 -10.44 -4.89
N LEU A 234 22.11 -11.66 -4.77
CA LEU A 234 21.24 -12.25 -5.79
C LEU A 234 19.90 -11.50 -5.90
N MET A 235 19.32 -11.10 -4.76
CA MET A 235 18.07 -10.34 -4.75
C MET A 235 18.27 -8.94 -5.33
N GLU A 236 19.40 -8.28 -5.06
CA GLU A 236 19.77 -7.00 -5.66
C GLU A 236 19.91 -7.12 -7.19
N GLN A 237 20.58 -8.17 -7.69
CA GLN A 237 20.68 -8.40 -9.15
C GLN A 237 19.32 -8.61 -9.80
N ARG A 238 18.41 -9.34 -9.14
CA ARG A 238 17.04 -9.54 -9.64
C ARG A 238 16.23 -8.24 -9.64
N LEU A 239 16.44 -7.40 -8.63
CA LEU A 239 15.78 -6.10 -8.52
C LEU A 239 16.26 -5.16 -9.62
N LEU A 240 17.56 -5.06 -9.85
CA LEU A 240 18.13 -4.29 -10.98
C LEU A 240 17.58 -4.77 -12.33
N GLY A 241 17.45 -6.08 -12.53
CA GLY A 241 16.82 -6.64 -13.73
C GLY A 241 15.34 -6.25 -13.86
N ALA A 242 14.60 -6.23 -12.76
CA ALA A 242 13.20 -5.82 -12.73
C ALA A 242 13.02 -4.31 -12.98
N GLU A 243 13.88 -3.47 -12.42
CA GLU A 243 13.92 -2.02 -12.67
C GLU A 243 14.16 -1.73 -14.15
N GLY A 244 15.09 -2.45 -14.79
CA GLY A 244 15.31 -2.35 -16.24
C GLY A 244 14.06 -2.68 -17.06
N CYS A 245 13.32 -3.72 -16.68
CA CYS A 245 12.03 -4.04 -17.30
C CYS A 245 10.98 -2.95 -17.08
N GLN A 246 10.92 -2.35 -15.88
CA GLN A 246 10.00 -1.27 -15.58
C GLN A 246 10.28 -0.02 -16.42
N LEU A 247 11.56 0.36 -16.57
CA LEU A 247 11.95 1.47 -17.44
C LEU A 247 11.53 1.21 -18.89
N ARG A 248 11.73 -0.01 -19.40
CA ARG A 248 11.30 -0.36 -20.76
C ARG A 248 9.79 -0.27 -20.93
N VAL A 249 9.00 -0.64 -19.92
CA VAL A 249 7.55 -0.48 -19.95
C VAL A 249 7.16 1.00 -19.97
N GLN A 250 7.80 1.85 -19.15
CA GLN A 250 7.53 3.29 -19.15
C GLN A 250 7.86 3.95 -20.49
N GLU A 251 8.97 3.56 -21.14
CA GLU A 251 9.30 4.01 -22.50
C GLU A 251 8.20 3.63 -23.49
N LEU A 252 7.75 2.38 -23.48
CA LEU A 252 6.69 1.89 -24.38
C LEU A 252 5.35 2.58 -24.11
N GLU A 253 5.04 2.88 -22.85
CA GLU A 253 3.85 3.66 -22.47
C GLU A 253 3.92 5.10 -23.00
N ALA A 254 5.09 5.73 -22.94
CA ALA A 254 5.31 7.07 -23.50
C ALA A 254 5.18 7.06 -25.02
N GLU A 255 5.83 6.12 -25.72
CA GLU A 255 5.69 5.93 -27.18
C GLU A 255 4.21 5.72 -27.57
N LEU A 256 3.47 4.93 -26.79
CA LEU A 256 2.05 4.69 -27.04
C LEU A 256 1.21 5.96 -26.85
N GLN A 257 1.51 6.78 -25.84
CA GLN A 257 0.87 8.08 -25.63
C GLN A 257 1.15 9.05 -26.79
N GLU A 258 2.38 9.12 -27.28
CA GLU A 258 2.75 9.93 -28.46
C GLU A 258 1.97 9.48 -29.70
N MET A 259 1.90 8.17 -29.96
CA MET A 259 1.14 7.61 -31.07
C MET A 259 -0.36 7.89 -30.96
N GLN A 260 -0.91 7.90 -29.74
CA GLN A 260 -2.30 8.29 -29.50
C GLN A 260 -2.53 9.79 -29.74
N GLN A 261 -1.60 10.65 -29.31
CA GLN A 261 -1.66 12.09 -29.58
C GLN A 261 -1.59 12.39 -31.08
N LEU A 262 -0.68 11.73 -31.80
CA LEU A 262 -0.59 11.84 -33.27
C LEU A 262 -1.87 11.37 -33.97
N ARG A 263 -2.53 10.31 -33.46
CA ARG A 263 -3.84 9.89 -33.96
C ARG A 263 -4.92 10.93 -33.69
N ARG A 264 -4.95 11.52 -32.50
CA ARG A 264 -5.92 12.58 -32.15
C ARG A 264 -5.70 13.83 -33.00
N SER A 265 -4.45 14.29 -33.15
CA SER A 265 -4.14 15.44 -34.00
C SER A 265 -4.48 15.18 -35.47
N ARG A 266 -4.22 13.96 -35.97
CA ARG A 266 -4.66 13.55 -37.30
C ARG A 266 -6.18 13.58 -37.42
N VAL A 267 -6.94 13.07 -36.46
CA VAL A 267 -8.41 13.13 -36.46
C VAL A 267 -8.90 14.59 -36.43
N CYS A 268 -8.28 15.47 -35.65
CA CYS A 268 -8.61 16.90 -35.64
C CYS A 268 -8.32 17.57 -37.00
N LEU A 269 -7.27 17.17 -37.71
CA LEU A 269 -6.96 17.67 -39.07
C LEU A 269 -7.95 17.16 -40.12
N LEU A 270 -8.58 15.99 -39.91
CA LEU A 270 -9.64 15.48 -40.79
C LEU A 270 -10.99 16.17 -40.52
N ASP A 271 -11.27 16.55 -39.26
CA ASP A 271 -12.47 17.30 -38.87
C ASP A 271 -12.48 18.77 -39.37
N GLU A 272 -11.31 19.36 -39.62
CA GLU A 272 -11.19 20.70 -40.24
C GLU A 272 -11.37 20.71 -41.79
N GLY A 273 -11.84 19.60 -42.40
CA GLY A 273 -12.29 19.61 -43.79
C GLY A 273 -11.19 19.72 -44.85
N LEU A 274 -9.96 19.32 -44.53
CA LEU A 274 -8.82 19.29 -45.47
C LEU A 274 -8.61 17.94 -46.16
N GLU A 275 -9.61 17.06 -46.18
CA GLU A 275 -9.49 15.75 -46.84
C GLU A 275 -9.53 15.81 -48.38
N GLN A 276 -9.92 16.93 -49.00
CA GLN A 276 -10.13 16.97 -50.45
C GLN A 276 -8.86 17.28 -51.27
N THR A 277 -7.76 17.74 -50.65
CA THR A 277 -6.60 18.30 -51.39
C THR A 277 -5.34 17.44 -51.38
N LEU A 278 -5.19 16.46 -50.46
CA LEU A 278 -3.97 15.65 -50.36
C LEU A 278 -4.08 14.23 -50.93
N LEU A 279 -5.29 13.72 -51.20
CA LEU A 279 -5.48 12.39 -51.79
C LEU A 279 -5.47 12.37 -53.33
N ASN A 280 -5.38 13.52 -54.00
CA ASN A 280 -5.39 13.62 -55.46
C ASN A 280 -3.99 13.69 -56.13
N ASN A 281 -2.89 13.62 -55.37
CA ASN A 281 -1.54 13.71 -55.93
C ASN A 281 -0.69 12.47 -55.61
N ALA A 282 -1.18 11.29 -56.01
CA ALA A 282 -0.34 10.12 -56.19
C ALA A 282 -0.22 9.85 -57.71
N PRO A 283 0.90 10.19 -58.37
CA PRO A 283 1.11 9.77 -59.75
C PRO A 283 1.53 8.29 -59.76
N GLU A 284 0.76 7.49 -60.48
CA GLU A 284 1.16 6.15 -60.91
C GLU A 284 2.39 6.23 -61.82
N THR A 285 3.41 5.40 -61.58
CA THR A 285 4.29 4.95 -62.66
C THR A 285 4.95 3.63 -62.28
N ASP A 286 4.51 2.55 -62.93
CA ASP A 286 5.24 1.30 -63.05
C ASP A 286 6.49 1.50 -63.92
N THR A 287 7.64 0.97 -63.51
CA THR A 287 8.41 -0.06 -64.23
C THR A 287 9.75 -0.39 -63.52
N PRO A 288 10.29 -1.61 -63.69
CA PRO A 288 11.35 -2.19 -62.86
C PRO A 288 12.74 -2.03 -63.49
N GLU A 289 13.81 -1.87 -62.69
CA GLU A 289 15.17 -2.31 -63.04
C GLU A 289 16.07 -2.44 -61.81
N GLU A 290 17.01 -3.37 -61.93
CA GLU A 290 17.92 -3.93 -60.93
C GLU A 290 19.05 -2.97 -60.48
N GLY A 291 19.58 -3.18 -59.27
CA GLY A 291 20.97 -2.83 -58.93
C GLY A 291 21.18 -2.11 -57.59
N PRO A 292 22.33 -2.33 -56.90
CA PRO A 292 22.31 -2.73 -55.49
C PRO A 292 22.87 -1.67 -54.52
N GLY A 293 22.19 -1.49 -53.38
CA GLY A 293 22.61 -0.60 -52.29
C GLY A 293 22.31 -1.20 -50.91
N LYS A 294 23.36 -1.67 -50.25
CA LYS A 294 23.38 -2.35 -48.93
C LYS A 294 22.75 -1.50 -47.81
N SER A 295 21.83 -2.09 -47.06
CA SER A 295 21.51 -1.69 -45.68
C SER A 295 21.28 -2.97 -44.86
N CYS A 296 22.12 -3.16 -43.83
CA CYS A 296 22.24 -4.41 -43.08
C CYS A 296 21.45 -4.32 -41.78
N SER A 297 20.42 -5.16 -41.62
CA SER A 297 19.89 -5.56 -40.31
C SER A 297 19.11 -6.86 -40.45
N ASP A 298 19.83 -7.97 -40.65
CA ASP A 298 19.23 -9.31 -40.57
C ASP A 298 20.24 -10.37 -40.08
N THR A 299 20.88 -10.09 -38.94
CA THR A 299 21.84 -11.01 -38.30
C THR A 299 21.63 -11.07 -36.78
N ALA A 300 20.39 -11.29 -36.34
CA ALA A 300 20.08 -11.52 -34.92
C ALA A 300 19.12 -12.69 -34.62
N LEU A 301 18.54 -13.36 -35.63
CA LEU A 301 17.59 -14.46 -35.39
C LEU A 301 18.13 -15.87 -35.69
N ASN A 302 19.31 -16.00 -36.29
CA ASN A 302 19.90 -17.32 -36.59
C ASN A 302 20.88 -17.87 -35.53
N ALA A 303 21.10 -17.15 -34.42
CA ALA A 303 22.02 -17.60 -33.36
C ALA A 303 21.33 -18.40 -32.22
N ILE A 304 19.99 -18.40 -32.13
CA ILE A 304 19.26 -19.09 -31.05
C ILE A 304 18.63 -20.42 -31.53
N SER A 305 18.47 -20.62 -32.85
CA SER A 305 17.88 -21.84 -33.39
C SER A 305 18.86 -23.01 -33.61
N ALA A 306 20.15 -22.82 -33.34
CA ALA A 306 21.19 -23.81 -33.63
C ALA A 306 21.73 -24.60 -32.41
N CYS A 307 21.22 -24.34 -31.20
CA CYS A 307 21.58 -25.14 -30.03
C CYS A 307 20.32 -25.79 -29.45
N ASP A 308 20.30 -27.13 -29.46
CA ASP A 308 19.34 -28.04 -28.82
C ASP A 308 18.28 -28.69 -29.73
N ALA A 309 18.74 -29.31 -30.81
CA ALA A 309 18.04 -30.41 -31.47
C ALA A 309 18.91 -31.69 -31.51
N SER A 310 19.13 -32.33 -30.36
CA SER A 310 19.40 -33.78 -30.31
C SER A 310 18.86 -34.40 -29.01
N GLY A 311 17.56 -34.73 -29.00
CA GLY A 311 16.95 -35.26 -27.75
C GLY A 311 15.52 -35.77 -27.78
N ARG A 312 15.03 -36.30 -28.91
CA ARG A 312 13.99 -37.35 -29.04
C ARG A 312 13.00 -37.60 -27.86
N ARG A 313 11.75 -37.12 -27.99
CA ARG A 313 10.45 -37.87 -27.90
C ARG A 313 9.30 -36.86 -27.94
N GLN A 314 8.63 -36.63 -29.07
CA GLN A 314 7.52 -37.40 -29.67
C GLN A 314 6.28 -37.58 -28.78
N GLY A 315 5.18 -36.98 -29.24
CA GLY A 315 3.78 -37.28 -28.87
C GLY A 315 3.19 -36.33 -27.82
N SER A 316 1.96 -35.83 -27.91
CA SER A 316 0.86 -36.11 -28.82
C SER A 316 -0.25 -35.08 -28.51
N TYR A 317 -0.95 -34.59 -29.52
CA TYR A 317 -2.28 -33.99 -29.31
C TYR A 317 -3.24 -35.08 -28.82
N ALA A 318 -3.91 -34.87 -27.68
CA ALA A 318 -5.21 -35.48 -27.35
C ALA A 318 -5.77 -34.88 -26.03
N ILE A 319 -6.80 -34.05 -26.21
CA ILE A 319 -8.06 -34.02 -25.45
C ILE A 319 -8.18 -35.01 -24.30
N HIS A 320 -8.32 -34.53 -23.06
CA HIS A 320 -9.23 -35.06 -22.02
C HIS A 320 -9.53 -33.90 -21.05
N ALA A 321 -10.70 -33.27 -21.12
CA ALA A 321 -11.92 -33.66 -20.41
C ALA A 321 -11.73 -33.77 -18.88
N ASN A 322 -12.27 -32.77 -18.18
CA ASN A 322 -12.76 -32.78 -16.80
C ASN A 322 -11.85 -33.37 -15.70
N GLY A 323 -11.31 -32.46 -14.88
CA GLY A 323 -11.28 -32.63 -13.43
C GLY A 323 -10.34 -33.70 -12.89
N VAL A 324 -9.04 -33.60 -13.13
CA VAL A 324 -8.03 -34.22 -12.26
C VAL A 324 -6.88 -33.26 -12.09
N ARG A 325 -6.65 -32.83 -10.84
CA ARG A 325 -5.48 -32.06 -10.41
C ARG A 325 -4.23 -32.68 -11.02
N LYS A 326 -3.58 -31.98 -11.95
CA LYS A 326 -2.26 -32.35 -12.45
C LYS A 326 -1.28 -32.16 -11.29
N ARG A 327 -0.96 -33.26 -10.60
CA ARG A 327 -0.04 -33.26 -9.46
C ARG A 327 1.33 -32.77 -9.94
N GLY A 328 1.66 -31.52 -9.63
CA GLY A 328 2.90 -30.86 -10.05
C GLY A 328 2.72 -29.44 -10.60
N MET A 329 1.49 -28.95 -10.82
CA MET A 329 1.26 -27.54 -11.17
C MET A 329 1.00 -26.72 -9.89
N SER A 330 1.64 -25.55 -9.79
CA SER A 330 1.40 -24.59 -8.70
C SER A 330 -0.07 -24.18 -8.68
N ILE A 331 -0.66 -24.09 -7.48
CA ILE A 331 -2.04 -23.63 -7.27
C ILE A 331 -2.29 -22.28 -7.96
N LEU A 332 -1.27 -21.41 -8.01
CA LEU A 332 -1.34 -20.14 -8.73
C LEU A 332 -1.59 -20.34 -10.23
N ARG A 333 -0.87 -21.27 -10.88
CA ARG A 333 -1.05 -21.55 -12.32
C ARG A 333 -2.43 -22.15 -12.61
N GLU A 334 -2.96 -22.97 -11.71
CA GLU A 334 -4.32 -23.51 -11.83
C GLU A 334 -5.37 -22.40 -11.69
N VAL A 335 -5.16 -21.46 -10.76
CA VAL A 335 -6.01 -20.27 -10.58
C VAL A 335 -5.90 -19.34 -11.79
N ASP A 336 -4.70 -19.13 -12.32
CA ASP A 336 -4.45 -18.33 -13.52
C ASP A 336 -5.13 -18.95 -14.73
N GLU A 337 -4.99 -20.26 -14.96
CA GLU A 337 -5.70 -20.95 -16.06
C GLU A 337 -7.22 -20.87 -15.89
N GLN A 338 -7.73 -20.95 -14.66
CA GLN A 338 -9.16 -20.73 -14.40
C GLN A 338 -9.59 -19.28 -14.64
N TYR A 339 -8.74 -18.31 -14.33
CA TYR A 339 -8.99 -16.90 -14.58
C TYR A 339 -9.00 -16.58 -16.09
N HIS A 340 -8.02 -17.10 -16.84
CA HIS A 340 -7.95 -16.92 -18.30
C HIS A 340 -9.12 -17.63 -19.00
N ALA A 341 -9.48 -18.86 -18.60
CA ALA A 341 -10.65 -19.56 -19.14
C ALA A 341 -11.97 -18.85 -18.81
N LEU A 342 -12.04 -18.13 -17.68
CA LEU A 342 -13.19 -17.32 -17.32
C LEU A 342 -13.23 -16.02 -18.13
N LEU A 343 -12.09 -15.37 -18.34
CA LEU A 343 -11.92 -14.21 -19.21
C LEU A 343 -12.40 -14.51 -20.64
N GLU A 344 -11.94 -15.61 -21.25
CA GLU A 344 -12.38 -16.03 -22.59
C GLU A 344 -13.90 -16.21 -22.66
N LYS A 345 -14.54 -16.76 -21.62
CA LYS A 345 -15.99 -16.89 -21.56
C LYS A 345 -16.72 -15.56 -21.43
N TYR A 346 -16.16 -14.59 -20.69
CA TYR A 346 -16.71 -13.23 -20.62
C TYR A 346 -16.55 -12.49 -21.94
N GLU A 347 -15.40 -12.63 -22.61
CA GLU A 347 -15.17 -12.06 -23.95
C GLU A 347 -16.10 -12.67 -25.00
N GLU A 348 -16.32 -13.99 -24.96
CA GLU A 348 -17.33 -14.63 -25.80
C GLU A 348 -18.75 -14.11 -25.53
N LEU A 349 -19.10 -13.88 -24.27
CA LEU A 349 -20.42 -13.36 -23.89
C LEU A 349 -20.60 -11.90 -24.34
N LEU A 350 -19.58 -11.07 -24.15
CA LEU A 350 -19.54 -9.69 -24.66
C LEU A 350 -19.59 -9.66 -26.19
N GLY A 351 -18.91 -10.59 -26.86
CA GLY A 351 -18.99 -10.78 -28.30
C GLY A 351 -20.38 -11.21 -28.77
N LYS A 352 -21.08 -12.06 -28.00
CA LYS A 352 -22.46 -12.46 -28.27
C LYS A 352 -23.44 -11.28 -28.07
N CYS A 353 -23.23 -10.41 -27.08
CA CYS A 353 -24.03 -9.19 -26.91
C CYS A 353 -23.83 -8.20 -28.07
N ARG A 354 -22.57 -7.96 -28.49
CA ARG A 354 -22.26 -7.11 -29.66
C ARG A 354 -22.87 -7.64 -30.96
N ARG A 355 -22.75 -8.95 -31.21
CA ARG A 355 -23.38 -9.58 -32.39
C ARG A 355 -24.90 -9.60 -32.34
N HIS A 356 -25.50 -9.56 -31.15
CA HIS A 356 -26.96 -9.45 -30.98
C HIS A 356 -27.45 -8.04 -31.28
N GLU A 357 -26.67 -7.00 -30.98
CA GLU A 357 -26.95 -5.61 -31.38
C GLU A 357 -26.81 -5.42 -32.90
N GLU A 358 -25.75 -5.96 -33.50
CA GLU A 358 -25.52 -5.89 -34.95
C GLU A 358 -26.58 -6.66 -35.76
N GLY A 359 -27.12 -7.76 -35.22
CA GLY A 359 -28.19 -8.54 -35.84
C GLY A 359 -29.59 -7.90 -35.75
N MET A 360 -29.77 -6.87 -34.92
CA MET A 360 -31.07 -6.21 -34.68
C MET A 360 -31.22 -4.86 -35.39
N CYS A 361 -30.14 -4.32 -35.98
CA CYS A 361 -30.11 -3.01 -36.63
C CYS A 361 -30.57 -3.00 -38.12
N HIS A 362 -31.14 -4.10 -38.61
CA HIS A 362 -31.63 -4.22 -39.99
C HIS A 362 -33.11 -4.64 -40.07
N ALA A 363 -34.01 -3.87 -39.46
CA ALA A 363 -35.42 -3.80 -39.84
C ALA A 363 -35.99 -2.43 -39.41
N GLY A 364 -36.66 -1.72 -40.34
CA GLY A 364 -37.15 -0.34 -40.18
C GLY A 364 -38.02 -0.10 -38.94
N VAL A 365 -38.25 1.14 -38.54
CA VAL A 365 -39.18 2.04 -39.24
C VAL A 365 -38.83 3.52 -38.97
N GLN A 366 -38.82 4.31 -40.05
CA GLN A 366 -38.84 5.76 -40.07
C GLN A 366 -40.11 6.32 -39.38
N THR A 367 -39.97 7.28 -38.47
CA THR A 367 -40.95 8.39 -38.36
C THR A 367 -40.26 9.71 -38.03
N SER A 368 -40.23 10.54 -39.06
CA SER A 368 -40.22 12.00 -39.14
C SER A 368 -40.38 12.88 -37.87
N ARG A 369 -39.42 13.82 -37.77
CA ARG A 369 -39.52 15.29 -37.67
C ARG A 369 -39.53 16.03 -36.31
N PRO A 370 -39.01 17.29 -36.30
CA PRO A 370 -38.45 18.02 -35.16
C PRO A 370 -39.36 19.18 -34.69
N VAL A 371 -39.00 19.89 -33.60
CA VAL A 371 -39.45 21.24 -33.13
C VAL A 371 -39.00 21.37 -31.65
N SER A 372 -38.58 22.48 -31.04
CA SER A 372 -38.09 23.83 -31.38
C SER A 372 -37.60 24.47 -30.06
N ARG A 373 -36.66 25.42 -30.20
CA ARG A 373 -36.34 26.59 -29.35
C ARG A 373 -37.11 26.85 -28.03
N ASP A 374 -36.26 27.05 -26.99
CA ASP A 374 -36.28 27.92 -25.77
C ASP A 374 -37.06 29.26 -25.84
N PRO A 375 -37.14 30.16 -24.81
CA PRO A 375 -36.75 30.16 -23.36
C PRO A 375 -37.78 30.85 -22.41
N SER A 376 -37.54 30.92 -21.07
CA SER A 376 -38.17 31.97 -20.20
C SER A 376 -37.53 32.16 -18.80
N MET A 377 -36.67 33.19 -18.68
CA MET A 377 -36.78 34.38 -17.81
C MET A 377 -37.09 34.29 -16.28
N LYS A 378 -36.23 35.00 -15.51
CA LYS A 378 -36.43 35.80 -14.26
C LYS A 378 -36.36 35.10 -12.89
N ASP A 379 -35.74 35.64 -11.82
CA ASP A 379 -35.04 36.92 -11.56
C ASP A 379 -34.41 36.93 -10.13
N TYR A 380 -33.36 37.75 -9.92
CA TYR A 380 -32.81 38.36 -8.66
C TYR A 380 -32.18 37.47 -7.56
N SER A 381 -31.11 37.86 -6.83
CA SER A 381 -30.04 38.86 -6.96
C SER A 381 -28.99 38.64 -5.85
N MET A 382 -27.79 39.20 -6.06
CA MET A 382 -26.58 39.26 -5.23
C MET A 382 -26.72 39.51 -3.71
N ALA A 383 -25.78 38.97 -2.93
CA ALA A 383 -25.00 39.73 -1.95
C ALA A 383 -23.68 39.02 -1.57
N THR A 384 -22.60 39.80 -1.53
CA THR A 384 -21.19 39.52 -1.19
C THR A 384 -20.97 39.00 0.23
N PRO A 385 -19.75 38.52 0.57
CA PRO A 385 -19.05 39.20 1.67
C PRO A 385 -17.51 39.22 1.60
N GLY A 386 -16.94 40.25 2.21
CA GLY A 386 -15.61 40.30 2.83
C GLY A 386 -15.49 41.60 3.65
N PRO A 387 -14.42 41.85 4.44
CA PRO A 387 -13.69 41.00 5.39
C PRO A 387 -13.51 41.67 6.80
N SER A 388 -12.69 41.05 7.68
CA SER A 388 -12.09 41.56 8.94
C SER A 388 -12.93 41.52 10.24
N ALA A 389 -12.44 41.34 11.47
CA ALA A 389 -11.20 40.85 12.07
C ALA A 389 -11.39 40.76 13.61
N MET A 390 -10.47 40.06 14.30
CA MET A 390 -10.05 40.16 15.72
C MET A 390 -10.72 39.30 16.83
N ALA A 391 -9.85 38.42 17.36
CA ALA A 391 -9.43 38.26 18.77
C ALA A 391 -10.32 37.54 19.80
N ALA A 392 -9.88 36.36 20.24
CA ALA A 392 -9.42 36.04 21.61
C ALA A 392 -9.11 34.53 21.76
N ALA A 393 -7.99 34.18 22.40
CA ALA A 393 -7.58 32.83 22.82
C ALA A 393 -7.90 32.62 24.33
N PRO A 394 -7.56 31.49 25.01
CA PRO A 394 -7.54 30.04 24.69
C PRO A 394 -8.55 29.26 25.60
N PRO A 395 -8.67 27.90 25.58
CA PRO A 395 -7.99 27.11 26.64
C PRO A 395 -7.61 25.64 26.29
N THR A 396 -6.68 25.08 27.06
CA THR A 396 -6.34 23.64 27.18
C THR A 396 -7.19 22.94 28.29
N PRO A 397 -7.15 21.59 28.45
CA PRO A 397 -8.30 20.71 28.73
C PRO A 397 -8.61 20.51 30.24
N PRO A 398 -9.76 19.87 30.58
CA PRO A 398 -9.66 18.49 31.11
C PRO A 398 -10.88 17.56 30.85
N GLN A 399 -10.55 16.26 30.78
CA GLN A 399 -11.28 15.10 31.33
C GLN A 399 -12.63 14.63 30.74
N THR A 400 -12.61 13.35 30.35
CA THR A 400 -13.73 12.41 30.29
C THR A 400 -14.60 12.42 31.55
N PRO A 401 -15.93 12.36 31.40
CA PRO A 401 -16.68 11.33 32.10
C PRO A 401 -17.69 10.62 31.19
N SER A 402 -17.68 9.29 31.28
CA SER A 402 -18.65 8.40 30.66
C SER A 402 -20.04 8.59 31.29
N THR A 403 -21.02 9.10 30.53
CA THR A 403 -22.45 9.01 30.85
C THR A 403 -23.32 8.91 29.57
N PRO A 404 -24.46 8.17 29.63
CA PRO A 404 -25.27 7.80 28.46
C PRO A 404 -26.05 8.96 27.80
N GLU A 405 -26.10 10.16 28.39
CA GLU A 405 -26.82 11.31 27.81
C GLU A 405 -26.09 11.95 26.61
N ALA A 406 -24.77 11.80 26.51
CA ALA A 406 -24.01 12.32 25.36
C ALA A 406 -24.34 11.56 24.06
N LEU A 407 -24.70 10.27 24.15
CA LEU A 407 -25.08 9.45 23.00
C LEU A 407 -26.44 9.86 22.40
N GLU A 408 -27.41 10.26 23.24
CA GLU A 408 -28.70 10.77 22.76
C GLU A 408 -28.57 12.16 22.10
N GLY A 409 -27.71 13.02 22.65
CA GLY A 409 -27.40 14.33 22.05
C GLY A 409 -26.77 14.18 20.67
N ILE A 410 -25.79 13.29 20.53
CA ILE A 410 -25.12 12.98 19.25
C ILE A 410 -26.12 12.35 18.27
N SER A 411 -26.97 11.42 18.71
CA SER A 411 -27.99 10.78 17.86
C SER A 411 -29.00 11.81 17.30
N ARG A 412 -29.49 12.73 18.13
CA ARG A 412 -30.39 13.82 17.69
C ARG A 412 -29.70 14.80 16.74
N GLN A 413 -28.41 15.05 16.95
CA GLN A 413 -27.61 15.91 16.10
C GLN A 413 -27.31 15.25 14.74
N VAL A 414 -27.06 13.94 14.71
CA VAL A 414 -26.92 13.15 13.47
C VAL A 414 -28.24 13.13 12.69
N ASP A 415 -29.38 12.91 13.36
CA ASP A 415 -30.71 12.94 12.70
C ASP A 415 -31.08 14.32 12.14
N GLN A 416 -30.68 15.40 12.81
CA GLN A 416 -30.86 16.76 12.29
C GLN A 416 -29.96 17.04 11.08
N VAL A 417 -28.72 16.54 11.09
CA VAL A 417 -27.78 16.67 9.96
C VAL A 417 -28.25 15.82 8.77
N ASP A 418 -28.78 14.61 9.00
CA ASP A 418 -29.32 13.75 7.94
C ASP A 418 -30.60 14.34 7.32
N LYS A 419 -31.45 15.00 8.12
CA LYS A 419 -32.59 15.79 7.60
C LYS A 419 -32.15 17.01 6.78
N ARG A 420 -31.05 17.68 7.16
CA ARG A 420 -30.48 18.80 6.38
C ARG A 420 -29.76 18.34 5.10
N LEU A 421 -29.13 17.17 5.11
CA LEU A 421 -28.51 16.57 3.91
C LEU A 421 -29.53 15.97 2.95
N GLY A 422 -30.69 15.51 3.43
CA GLY A 422 -31.74 14.92 2.60
C GLY A 422 -32.21 15.83 1.46
N GLN A 423 -32.10 17.14 1.62
CA GLN A 423 -32.54 18.13 0.63
C GLN A 423 -31.53 18.35 -0.52
N ASN A 424 -30.30 17.83 -0.42
CA ASN A 424 -29.26 17.89 -1.45
C ASN A 424 -28.45 16.58 -1.53
N THR A 425 -29.10 15.42 -1.37
CA THR A 425 -28.39 14.15 -1.51
C THR A 425 -28.28 13.73 -2.98
N PRO A 426 -27.06 13.50 -3.51
CA PRO A 426 -26.89 12.99 -4.87
C PRO A 426 -27.45 11.56 -4.99
N GLU A 427 -28.03 11.25 -6.16
CA GLU A 427 -28.83 10.05 -6.45
C GLU A 427 -28.13 8.73 -6.06
N TYR A 428 -26.78 8.70 -6.10
CA TYR A 428 -26.00 7.53 -5.72
C TYR A 428 -26.26 7.09 -4.26
N LYS A 429 -26.53 8.01 -3.32
CA LYS A 429 -26.82 7.63 -1.92
C LYS A 429 -28.18 6.94 -1.76
N ALA A 430 -29.17 7.34 -2.55
CA ALA A 430 -30.47 6.65 -2.59
C ALA A 430 -30.33 5.25 -3.19
N LEU A 431 -29.57 5.13 -4.28
CA LEU A 431 -29.19 3.85 -4.89
C LEU A 431 -28.47 2.92 -3.90
N PHE A 432 -27.52 3.43 -3.12
CA PHE A 432 -26.84 2.63 -2.09
C PHE A 432 -27.81 2.12 -1.02
N LYS A 433 -28.74 2.97 -0.55
CA LYS A 433 -29.78 2.55 0.41
C LYS A 433 -30.73 1.50 -0.19
N GLU A 434 -31.07 1.63 -1.47
CA GLU A 434 -31.90 0.66 -2.18
C GLU A 434 -31.18 -0.68 -2.38
N ILE A 435 -29.92 -0.64 -2.84
CA ILE A 435 -29.08 -1.84 -3.01
C ILE A 435 -28.93 -2.57 -1.68
N PHE A 436 -28.65 -1.84 -0.58
CA PHE A 436 -28.49 -2.45 0.72
C PHE A 436 -29.79 -3.07 1.26
N SER A 437 -30.92 -2.39 1.03
CA SER A 437 -32.25 -2.90 1.39
C SER A 437 -32.62 -4.15 0.58
N ARG A 438 -32.32 -4.17 -0.72
CA ARG A 438 -32.50 -5.34 -1.57
C ARG A 438 -31.62 -6.50 -1.13
N LEU A 439 -30.35 -6.26 -0.81
CA LEU A 439 -29.44 -7.28 -0.29
C LEU A 439 -29.91 -7.86 1.06
N GLN A 440 -30.41 -7.04 1.98
CA GLN A 440 -31.00 -7.53 3.23
C GLN A 440 -32.26 -8.36 3.00
N LYS A 441 -33.12 -7.95 2.07
CA LYS A 441 -34.32 -8.71 1.71
C LYS A 441 -33.98 -10.06 1.06
N THR A 442 -32.98 -10.08 0.17
CA THR A 442 -32.48 -11.33 -0.41
C THR A 442 -31.87 -12.23 0.66
N LYS A 443 -31.14 -11.66 1.64
CA LYS A 443 -30.57 -12.42 2.77
C LYS A 443 -31.67 -13.07 3.63
N SER A 444 -32.78 -12.37 3.90
CA SER A 444 -33.88 -12.95 4.67
C SER A 444 -34.69 -13.98 3.87
N GLU A 445 -34.88 -13.80 2.56
CA GLU A 445 -35.52 -14.79 1.68
C GLU A 445 -34.70 -16.08 1.53
N VAL A 446 -33.36 -15.98 1.42
CA VAL A 446 -32.45 -17.14 1.39
C VAL A 446 -32.45 -17.88 2.72
N ASN A 447 -32.57 -17.18 3.84
CA ASN A 447 -32.67 -17.81 5.16
C ASN A 447 -34.04 -18.46 5.38
N SER A 448 -35.12 -17.88 4.85
CA SER A 448 -36.48 -18.44 4.93
C SER A 448 -36.64 -19.71 4.07
N THR A 449 -36.04 -19.75 2.88
CA THR A 449 -36.09 -20.90 1.97
C THR A 449 -35.26 -22.10 2.44
N LYS A 450 -34.27 -21.91 3.32
CA LYS A 450 -33.53 -23.01 3.98
C LYS A 450 -34.30 -23.67 5.15
N GLY A 451 -35.44 -23.10 5.57
CA GLY A 451 -36.21 -23.55 6.75
C GLY A 451 -37.27 -24.62 6.51
N VAL A 452 -37.48 -25.13 5.28
CA VAL A 452 -38.53 -26.13 4.99
C VAL A 452 -37.92 -27.53 4.73
N PRO A 453 -38.00 -28.49 5.68
CA PRO A 453 -37.52 -29.84 5.46
C PRO A 453 -38.54 -30.63 4.61
N LYS A 454 -38.19 -30.91 3.34
CA LYS A 454 -38.92 -31.88 2.50
C LYS A 454 -38.74 -33.29 3.06
N GLY A 455 -39.77 -33.80 3.72
CA GLY A 455 -39.88 -35.21 4.11
C GLY A 455 -39.82 -36.13 2.89
N ARG A 456 -38.75 -36.93 2.80
CA ARG A 456 -38.66 -38.06 1.87
C ARG A 456 -39.46 -39.24 2.44
N LYS A 457 -40.63 -39.52 1.86
CA LYS A 457 -41.25 -40.84 1.94
C LYS A 457 -40.55 -41.75 0.94
N SER A 458 -39.78 -42.71 1.43
CA SER A 458 -39.24 -43.83 0.65
C SER A 458 -40.17 -45.05 0.80
N PRO A 459 -40.47 -45.79 -0.28
CA PRO A 459 -41.39 -46.93 -0.23
C PRO A 459 -40.70 -48.16 0.36
N ARG A 460 -41.36 -48.81 1.34
CA ARG A 460 -40.86 -50.02 1.99
C ARG A 460 -41.21 -51.24 1.14
N VAL A 461 -40.18 -51.91 0.64
CA VAL A 461 -40.22 -53.21 -0.02
C VAL A 461 -40.79 -54.25 0.96
N GLY A 462 -41.83 -54.95 0.52
CA GLY A 462 -42.44 -56.06 1.24
C GLY A 462 -41.59 -57.33 1.14
N SER A 463 -41.57 -58.12 2.21
CA SER A 463 -41.18 -59.53 2.18
C SER A 463 -42.26 -60.34 2.91
N PRO A 464 -42.56 -61.57 2.46
CA PRO A 464 -43.84 -62.21 2.69
C PRO A 464 -43.85 -62.97 4.01
N LYS A 465 -44.90 -62.78 4.82
CA LYS A 465 -45.23 -63.68 5.92
C LYS A 465 -45.75 -65.00 5.36
N GLY A 466 -45.24 -66.10 5.92
CA GLY A 466 -45.62 -67.46 5.56
C GLY A 466 -47.12 -67.72 5.70
N ARG A 467 -47.65 -68.48 4.74
CA ARG A 467 -48.89 -69.24 4.88
C ARG A 467 -48.51 -70.69 5.18
N LYS A 468 -48.82 -71.14 6.39
CA LYS A 468 -49.19 -72.54 6.59
C LYS A 468 -50.63 -72.69 6.13
N SER A 469 -50.81 -73.68 5.26
CA SER A 469 -52.07 -74.25 4.84
C SER A 469 -52.92 -74.70 6.04
N LYS A 470 -54.24 -74.52 5.94
CA LYS A 470 -55.23 -75.54 6.34
C LYS A 470 -56.58 -75.25 5.68
N ASP A 471 -56.93 -76.16 4.78
CA ASP A 471 -58.25 -76.76 4.57
C ASP A 471 -59.44 -75.84 4.27
N LYS A 472 -59.81 -75.73 2.99
CA LYS A 472 -60.83 -76.59 2.35
C LYS A 472 -60.97 -76.27 0.86
#